data_AF-G5QFD4-F1
#
_entry.id   AF-G5QFD4-F1
#
_cell.length_a   1.000
_cell.length_b   1.000
_cell.length_c   1.000
_cell.angle_alpha   90.00
_cell.angle_beta   90.00
_cell.angle_gamma   90.00
#
_symmetry.space_group_name_H-M   'P 1'
#
loop_
_entity.id
_entity.type
_entity.pdbx_description
1 polymer ?
#
loop_
_entity_poly.entity_id
_entity_poly.type
_entity_poly.pdbx_seq_one_letter_code
_entity_poly.pdbx_strand_id
1 'polypeptide(L)'
;ASSLFAVVTTAASCGAVNAMHDSFTALGGMVPMWLMQIGEVVFGGVGSGLYGMLLFVLLAVFIAGLMIGRTPEYLGKKIDVREMKMTALAILVTPMLVLLGSALAMMTDAGRSAMLNPGPHGFSEVLYAVSSAANNNGSAFAGLSANSPFWNCLLAFCMFVGRFGVIIPVMAIAGSLVSKKVQPASQGTLATHGALFIGLLIGTVLLVGALTFIPALALGPVAEHFSLP
;
A
#
# COMPACT_ATOMS: atom_id res chain seq x y z
N ALA A 1 0.99 -24.91 -0.38
CA ALA A 1 -0.41 -24.48 -0.14
C ALA A 1 -0.46 -23.22 0.73
N SER A 2 0.13 -23.21 1.93
CA SER A 2 0.09 -22.06 2.84
C SER A 2 0.80 -20.81 2.31
N SER A 3 1.93 -20.95 1.62
CA SER A 3 2.65 -19.82 1.00
C SER A 3 1.82 -19.09 -0.05
N LEU A 4 1.12 -19.81 -0.93
CA LEU A 4 0.20 -19.23 -1.91
C LEU A 4 -0.93 -18.47 -1.22
N PHE A 5 -1.52 -19.06 -0.17
CA PHE A 5 -2.62 -18.42 0.56
C PHE A 5 -2.17 -17.14 1.27
N ALA A 6 -0.98 -17.12 1.86
CA ALA A 6 -0.40 -15.92 2.46
C ALA A 6 -0.24 -14.77 1.45
N VAL A 7 0.21 -15.07 0.22
CA VAL A 7 0.27 -14.07 -0.86
C VAL A 7 -1.13 -13.62 -1.27
N VAL A 8 -2.07 -14.54 -1.45
CA VAL A 8 -3.45 -14.20 -1.86
C VAL A 8 -4.13 -13.31 -0.83
N THR A 9 -4.10 -13.69 0.45
CA THR A 9 -4.81 -12.96 1.51
C THR A 9 -4.22 -11.57 1.77
N THR A 10 -2.90 -11.40 1.55
CA THR A 10 -2.21 -10.12 1.72
C THR A 10 -2.17 -9.23 0.49
N ALA A 11 -2.35 -9.78 -0.70
CA ALA A 11 -2.53 -9.01 -1.93
C ALA A 11 -3.97 -8.54 -2.12
N ALA A 12 -4.93 -9.35 -1.68
CA ALA A 12 -6.36 -9.09 -1.86
C ALA A 12 -7.03 -8.37 -0.68
N SER A 13 -6.27 -7.79 0.25
CA SER A 13 -6.81 -7.11 1.44
C SER A 13 -7.85 -7.95 2.21
N CYS A 14 -7.64 -9.27 2.29
CA CYS A 14 -8.61 -10.20 2.88
C CYS A 14 -8.38 -10.38 4.38
N GLY A 15 -7.13 -10.58 4.79
CA GLY A 15 -6.76 -10.73 6.18
C GLY A 15 -6.99 -12.11 6.80
N ALA A 16 -7.60 -13.05 6.06
CA ALA A 16 -7.71 -14.43 6.52
C ALA A 16 -6.31 -15.07 6.60
N VAL A 17 -5.98 -15.71 7.72
CA VAL A 17 -4.66 -16.33 7.94
C VAL A 17 -4.84 -17.83 8.13
N ASN A 18 -4.26 -18.65 7.24
CA ASN A 18 -4.30 -20.11 7.34
C ASN A 18 -2.99 -20.74 7.86
N ALA A 19 -1.94 -19.93 8.00
CA ALA A 19 -0.67 -20.28 8.63
C ALA A 19 -0.08 -19.01 9.24
N MET A 20 0.46 -19.09 10.45
CA MET A 20 0.94 -17.91 11.18
C MET A 20 2.09 -17.25 10.42
N HIS A 21 1.87 -16.02 9.94
CA HIS A 21 2.86 -15.28 9.14
C HIS A 21 4.11 -14.91 9.96
N ASP A 22 3.98 -14.80 11.29
CA ASP A 22 5.10 -14.59 12.22
C ASP A 22 6.08 -15.77 12.22
N SER A 23 5.61 -16.97 11.88
CA SER A 23 6.44 -18.17 11.81
C SER A 23 7.02 -18.43 10.42
N PHE A 24 6.85 -17.50 9.47
CA PHE A 24 7.43 -17.63 8.14
C PHE A 24 8.93 -17.28 8.18
N THR A 25 9.66 -17.73 7.16
CA THR A 25 11.03 -17.25 6.96
C THR A 25 11.03 -15.74 6.75
N ALA A 26 12.15 -15.06 7.03
CA ALA A 26 12.28 -13.61 6.87
C ALA A 26 11.74 -13.09 5.52
N LEU A 27 12.18 -13.69 4.40
CA LEU A 27 11.67 -13.34 3.06
C LEU A 27 10.22 -13.81 2.82
N GLY A 28 9.84 -14.93 3.42
CA GLY A 28 8.49 -15.46 3.37
C GLY A 28 7.46 -14.55 4.04
N GLY A 29 7.81 -13.88 5.13
CA GLY A 29 7.00 -12.85 5.80
C GLY A 29 7.13 -11.47 5.17
N MET A 30 8.29 -11.16 4.55
CA MET A 30 8.53 -9.89 3.86
C MET A 30 7.59 -9.68 2.68
N VAL A 31 7.37 -10.69 1.83
CA VAL A 31 6.53 -10.54 0.63
C VAL A 31 5.07 -10.21 1.01
N PRO A 32 4.41 -10.93 1.93
CA PRO A 32 3.09 -10.55 2.44
C PRO A 32 3.06 -9.15 3.07
N MET A 33 4.08 -8.79 3.86
CA MET A 33 4.19 -7.44 4.44
C MET A 33 4.25 -6.37 3.35
N TRP A 34 5.05 -6.63 2.32
CA TRP A 34 5.25 -5.74 1.20
C TRP A 34 4.00 -5.53 0.36
N LEU A 35 3.26 -6.61 0.08
CA LEU A 35 2.01 -6.55 -0.69
C LEU A 35 0.95 -5.65 -0.05
N MET A 36 0.90 -5.61 1.28
CA MET A 36 0.05 -4.64 1.99
C MET A 36 0.61 -3.22 1.84
N GLN A 37 1.93 -3.04 2.04
CA GLN A 37 2.59 -1.73 2.03
C GLN A 37 2.54 -1.02 0.67
N ILE A 38 2.51 -1.74 -0.45
CA ILE A 38 2.32 -1.15 -1.78
C ILE A 38 0.89 -0.65 -2.02
N GLY A 39 -0.02 -0.79 -1.04
CA GLY A 39 -1.34 -0.17 -1.05
C GLY A 39 -2.48 -1.09 -1.49
N GLU A 40 -2.33 -2.41 -1.38
CA GLU A 40 -3.40 -3.39 -1.68
C GLU A 40 -3.94 -3.29 -3.11
N VAL A 41 -3.04 -3.06 -4.08
CA VAL A 41 -3.41 -2.82 -5.49
C VAL A 41 -3.31 -4.06 -6.38
N VAL A 42 -2.76 -5.17 -5.87
CA VAL A 42 -2.62 -6.42 -6.62
C VAL A 42 -3.85 -7.29 -6.39
N PHE A 43 -4.86 -7.16 -7.25
CA PHE A 43 -6.24 -7.66 -7.07
C PHE A 43 -6.99 -6.92 -5.94
N GLY A 44 -6.36 -6.75 -4.78
CA GLY A 44 -6.82 -5.89 -3.69
C GLY A 44 -8.18 -6.25 -3.10
N GLY A 45 -8.61 -5.43 -2.14
CA GLY A 45 -9.89 -5.61 -1.46
C GLY A 45 -11.10 -5.29 -2.33
N VAL A 46 -12.29 -5.72 -1.89
CA VAL A 46 -13.56 -5.52 -2.61
C VAL A 46 -13.81 -4.02 -2.82
N GLY A 47 -13.68 -3.58 -4.08
CA GLY A 47 -13.74 -2.17 -4.48
C GLY A 47 -12.45 -1.39 -4.20
N SER A 48 -11.84 -1.58 -3.02
CA SER A 48 -10.63 -0.86 -2.62
C SER A 48 -9.40 -1.14 -3.47
N GLY A 49 -9.23 -2.38 -3.91
CA GLY A 49 -8.18 -2.74 -4.85
C GLY A 49 -8.31 -2.01 -6.18
N LEU A 50 -9.53 -1.95 -6.73
CA LEU A 50 -9.77 -1.33 -8.03
C LEU A 50 -9.52 0.18 -8.00
N TYR A 51 -10.12 0.91 -7.03
CA TYR A 51 -9.86 2.35 -6.98
C TYR A 51 -8.41 2.66 -6.59
N GLY A 52 -7.77 1.82 -5.74
CA GLY A 52 -6.35 1.95 -5.41
C GLY A 52 -5.47 1.81 -6.63
N MET A 53 -5.71 0.76 -7.43
CA MET A 53 -5.04 0.55 -8.71
C MET A 53 -5.30 1.72 -9.68
N LEU A 54 -6.52 2.26 -9.73
CA LEU A 54 -6.84 3.43 -10.55
C LEU A 54 -6.05 4.69 -10.13
N LEU A 55 -5.79 4.91 -8.84
CA LEU A 55 -4.92 6.00 -8.40
C LEU A 55 -3.52 5.87 -9.01
N PHE A 56 -2.95 4.67 -8.98
CA PHE A 56 -1.67 4.39 -9.62
C PHE A 56 -1.71 4.46 -11.14
N VAL A 57 -2.83 4.09 -11.78
CA VAL A 57 -3.04 4.30 -13.22
C VAL A 57 -3.01 5.80 -13.56
N LEU A 58 -3.69 6.64 -12.78
CA LEU A 58 -3.66 8.09 -12.98
C LEU A 58 -2.25 8.66 -12.82
N LEU A 59 -1.49 8.16 -11.83
CA LEU A 59 -0.09 8.53 -11.64
C LEU A 59 0.80 8.06 -12.80
N ALA A 60 0.65 6.82 -13.26
CA ALA A 60 1.43 6.26 -14.37
C ALA A 60 1.15 7.03 -15.67
N VAL A 61 -0.11 7.33 -15.97
CA VAL A 61 -0.51 8.15 -17.12
C VAL A 61 0.06 9.57 -17.02
N PHE A 62 0.08 10.14 -15.82
CA PHE A 62 0.68 11.45 -15.58
C PHE A 62 2.18 11.47 -15.86
N ILE A 63 2.92 10.50 -15.33
CA ILE A 63 4.36 10.36 -15.56
C ILE A 63 4.63 10.14 -17.05
N ALA A 64 3.89 9.27 -17.71
CA ALA A 64 4.08 9.01 -19.14
C ALA A 64 3.76 10.22 -20.03
N GLY A 65 2.66 10.93 -19.74
CA GLY A 65 2.31 12.18 -20.42
C GLY A 65 3.43 13.21 -20.27
N LEU A 66 3.95 13.38 -19.05
CA LEU A 66 5.05 14.30 -18.76
C LEU A 66 6.33 13.93 -19.52
N MET A 67 6.70 12.64 -19.57
CA MET A 67 7.89 12.15 -20.29
C MET A 67 7.84 12.39 -21.80
N ILE A 68 6.64 12.37 -22.40
CA ILE A 68 6.43 12.56 -23.84
C ILE A 68 6.08 14.04 -24.16
N GLY A 69 5.98 14.91 -23.14
CA GLY A 69 5.63 16.32 -23.31
C GLY A 69 4.18 16.55 -23.72
N ARG A 70 3.26 15.66 -23.32
CA ARG A 70 1.82 15.73 -23.62
C ARG A 70 1.00 15.86 -22.34
N THR A 71 -0.20 16.42 -22.47
CA THR A 71 -1.13 16.48 -21.33
C THR A 71 -1.57 15.06 -20.95
N PRO A 72 -1.50 14.67 -19.67
CA PRO A 72 -1.97 13.39 -19.19
C PRO A 72 -3.44 13.13 -19.53
N GLU A 73 -3.72 11.95 -20.09
CA GLU A 73 -5.05 11.57 -20.55
C GLU A 73 -5.31 10.08 -20.31
N TYR A 74 -6.40 9.76 -19.63
CA TYR A 74 -6.84 8.38 -19.40
C TYR A 74 -8.29 8.21 -19.87
N LEU A 75 -8.53 7.20 -20.73
CA LEU A 75 -9.85 6.94 -21.35
C LEU A 75 -10.46 8.20 -21.99
N GLY A 76 -9.63 9.01 -22.66
CA GLY A 76 -10.04 10.26 -23.31
C GLY A 76 -10.31 11.43 -22.35
N LYS A 77 -10.19 11.25 -21.03
CA LYS A 77 -10.34 12.31 -20.04
C LYS A 77 -8.98 12.86 -19.65
N LYS A 78 -8.81 14.18 -19.79
CA LYS A 78 -7.60 14.89 -19.34
C LYS A 78 -7.51 14.91 -17.82
N ILE A 79 -6.32 14.65 -17.30
CA ILE A 79 -6.02 14.69 -15.87
C ILE A 79 -5.30 16.01 -15.56
N ASP A 80 -6.01 16.90 -14.87
CA ASP A 80 -5.53 18.21 -14.49
C ASP A 80 -4.91 18.21 -13.09
N VAL A 81 -4.34 19.35 -12.70
CA VAL A 81 -3.68 19.56 -11.40
C VAL A 81 -4.58 19.18 -10.22
N ARG A 82 -5.90 19.45 -10.30
CA ARG A 82 -6.83 19.12 -9.22
C ARG A 82 -6.93 17.61 -9.00
N GLU A 83 -7.10 16.81 -10.06
CA GLU A 83 -7.12 15.34 -9.93
C GLU A 83 -5.78 14.84 -9.39
N MET A 84 -4.66 15.36 -9.92
CA MET A 84 -3.34 14.92 -9.49
C MET A 84 -3.05 15.21 -8.01
N LYS A 85 -3.51 16.36 -7.49
CA LYS A 85 -3.44 16.65 -6.05
C LYS A 85 -4.20 15.64 -5.22
N MET A 86 -5.43 15.29 -5.61
CA MET A 86 -6.23 14.29 -4.88
C MET A 86 -5.62 12.89 -4.99
N THR A 87 -5.09 12.52 -6.17
CA THR A 87 -4.39 11.25 -6.37
C THR A 87 -3.15 11.13 -5.49
N ALA A 88 -2.31 12.17 -5.47
CA ALA A 88 -1.12 12.21 -4.64
C ALA A 88 -1.47 12.13 -3.15
N LEU A 89 -2.47 12.89 -2.68
CA LEU A 89 -2.94 12.80 -1.30
C LEU A 89 -3.41 11.39 -0.97
N ALA A 90 -4.24 10.77 -1.82
CA ALA A 90 -4.76 9.42 -1.59
C ALA A 90 -3.65 8.36 -1.50
N ILE A 91 -2.66 8.42 -2.39
CA ILE A 91 -1.50 7.51 -2.39
C ILE A 91 -0.65 7.69 -1.12
N LEU A 92 -0.55 8.91 -0.58
CA LEU A 92 0.26 9.20 0.60
C LEU A 92 -0.41 8.82 1.92
N VAL A 93 -1.75 8.70 1.98
CA VAL A 93 -2.47 8.43 3.23
C VAL A 93 -1.97 7.15 3.92
N THR A 94 -1.97 6.02 3.21
CA THR A 94 -1.59 4.74 3.83
C THR A 94 -0.12 4.70 4.26
N PRO A 95 0.89 5.06 3.43
CA PRO A 95 2.28 5.01 3.88
C PRO A 95 2.59 5.98 5.01
N MET A 96 1.97 7.17 5.05
CA MET A 96 2.13 8.08 6.18
C MET A 96 1.63 7.45 7.48
N LEU A 97 0.46 6.80 7.47
CA LEU A 97 -0.07 6.11 8.64
C LEU A 97 0.82 4.95 9.09
N VAL A 98 1.36 4.18 8.15
CA VAL A 98 2.27 3.07 8.47
C VAL A 98 3.55 3.58 9.13
N LEU A 99 4.22 4.56 8.52
CA LEU A 99 5.51 5.03 9.01
C LEU A 99 5.36 5.79 10.33
N LEU A 100 4.37 6.68 10.45
CA LEU A 100 4.14 7.44 11.68
C LEU A 100 3.62 6.55 12.81
N GLY A 101 2.72 5.61 12.50
CA GLY A 101 2.21 4.67 13.50
C GLY A 101 3.28 3.70 14.00
N SER A 102 4.11 3.18 13.09
CA SER A 102 5.25 2.33 13.47
C SER A 102 6.28 3.10 14.29
N ALA A 103 6.60 4.35 13.90
CA ALA A 103 7.49 5.21 14.69
C ALA A 103 6.93 5.45 16.10
N LEU A 104 5.64 5.77 16.24
CA LEU A 104 4.99 5.98 17.53
C LEU A 104 5.03 4.72 18.41
N ALA A 105 4.76 3.55 17.84
CA ALA A 105 4.86 2.27 18.54
C ALA A 105 6.29 1.99 19.01
N MET A 106 7.29 2.27 18.17
CA MET A 106 8.70 2.07 18.52
C MET A 106 9.25 3.10 19.52
N MET A 107 8.62 4.27 19.63
CA MET A 107 9.01 5.34 20.57
C MET A 107 8.39 5.20 21.97
N THR A 108 7.41 4.32 22.15
CA THR A 108 6.68 4.15 23.41
C THR A 108 6.99 2.79 24.03
N ASP A 109 7.00 2.71 25.36
CA ASP A 109 7.19 1.43 26.05
C ASP A 109 5.98 0.51 25.83
N ALA A 110 4.76 1.06 25.85
CA ALA A 110 3.52 0.32 25.59
C ALA A 110 3.46 -0.29 24.18
N GLY A 111 4.07 0.36 23.18
CA GLY A 111 4.20 -0.19 21.84
C GLY A 111 5.21 -1.34 21.79
N ARG A 112 6.42 -1.11 22.29
CA ARG A 112 7.52 -2.09 22.27
C ARG A 112 7.29 -3.32 23.14
N SER A 113 6.60 -3.18 24.29
CA SER A 113 6.34 -4.29 25.21
C SER A 113 5.37 -5.34 24.65
N ALA A 114 4.72 -5.05 23.51
CA ALA A 114 3.80 -5.98 22.87
C ALA A 114 4.49 -6.98 21.92
N MET A 115 5.77 -6.76 21.58
CA MET A 115 6.54 -7.66 20.72
C MET A 115 6.75 -9.02 21.39
N LEU A 116 6.62 -10.09 20.62
CA LEU A 116 6.91 -11.45 21.09
C LEU A 116 8.35 -11.83 20.76
N ASN A 117 8.77 -11.63 19.51
CA ASN A 117 10.08 -12.01 19.04
C ASN A 117 11.12 -10.89 19.23
N PRO A 118 12.35 -11.19 19.68
CA PRO A 118 13.39 -10.18 19.82
C PRO A 118 14.05 -9.82 18.48
N GLY A 119 14.91 -8.81 18.49
CA GLY A 119 15.73 -8.43 17.33
C GLY A 119 14.91 -7.80 16.18
N PRO A 120 15.38 -7.92 14.93
CA PRO A 120 14.70 -7.34 13.77
C PRO A 120 13.26 -7.87 13.57
N HIS A 121 13.00 -9.12 13.97
CA HIS A 121 11.66 -9.72 13.85
C HIS A 121 10.62 -9.01 14.73
N GLY A 122 10.99 -8.54 15.92
CA GLY A 122 10.09 -7.74 16.77
C GLY A 122 9.71 -6.40 16.12
N PHE A 123 10.63 -5.77 15.38
CA PHE A 123 10.26 -4.61 14.57
C PHE A 123 9.35 -5.00 13.39
N SER A 124 9.61 -6.14 12.75
CA SER A 124 8.72 -6.69 11.70
C SER A 124 7.30 -6.91 12.20
N GLU A 125 7.10 -7.41 13.43
CA GLU A 125 5.78 -7.56 14.06
C GLU A 125 5.02 -6.24 14.16
N VAL A 126 5.68 -5.19 14.67
CA VAL A 126 5.13 -3.83 14.78
C VAL A 126 4.79 -3.28 13.39
N LEU A 127 5.76 -3.35 12.47
CA LEU A 127 5.60 -2.83 11.12
C LEU A 127 4.46 -3.54 10.39
N TYR A 128 4.34 -4.87 10.53
CA TYR A 128 3.27 -5.66 9.95
C TYR A 128 1.90 -5.25 10.49
N ALA A 129 1.77 -5.12 11.81
CA ALA A 129 0.51 -4.77 12.46
C ALA A 129 -0.01 -3.40 11.99
N VAL A 130 0.85 -2.37 11.97
CA VAL A 130 0.45 -1.04 11.51
C VAL A 130 0.25 -1.01 10.00
N SER A 131 1.05 -1.74 9.22
CA SER A 131 0.88 -1.88 7.75
C SER A 131 -0.48 -2.47 7.40
N SER A 132 -0.84 -3.57 8.05
CA SER A 132 -2.12 -4.24 7.85
C SER A 132 -3.30 -3.35 8.27
N ALA A 133 -3.20 -2.68 9.43
CA ALA A 133 -4.25 -1.78 9.90
C ALA A 133 -4.47 -0.58 8.97
N ALA A 134 -3.40 0.12 8.59
CA ALA A 134 -3.48 1.29 7.71
C ALA A 134 -3.97 0.95 6.30
N ASN A 135 -3.65 -0.24 5.78
CA ASN A 135 -4.10 -0.71 4.47
C ASN A 135 -5.38 -1.55 4.53
N ASN A 136 -6.02 -1.65 5.70
CA ASN A 136 -7.26 -2.39 5.92
C ASN A 136 -7.21 -3.88 5.53
N ASN A 137 -6.03 -4.51 5.59
CA ASN A 137 -5.89 -5.93 5.26
C ASN A 137 -6.53 -6.84 6.31
N GLY A 138 -6.17 -6.62 7.58
CA GLY A 138 -6.69 -7.39 8.72
C GLY A 138 -5.85 -8.62 9.09
N SER A 139 -4.89 -9.05 8.27
CA SER A 139 -3.92 -10.07 8.70
C SER A 139 -3.00 -9.54 9.79
N ALA A 140 -2.49 -10.44 10.62
CA ALA A 140 -1.48 -10.10 11.62
C ALA A 140 -0.46 -11.23 11.70
N PHE A 141 0.76 -10.87 12.13
CA PHE A 141 1.74 -11.86 12.56
C PHE A 141 1.19 -12.68 13.75
N ALA A 142 0.44 -12.02 14.64
CA ALA A 142 -0.19 -12.63 15.82
C ALA A 142 0.77 -13.05 16.94
N GLY A 143 2.08 -12.78 16.80
CA GLY A 143 3.00 -12.69 17.95
C GLY A 143 2.75 -11.43 18.78
N LEU A 144 2.49 -10.30 18.11
CA LEU A 144 2.24 -9.01 18.77
C LEU A 144 0.93 -8.99 19.57
N SER A 145 1.03 -8.73 20.88
CA SER A 145 -0.15 -8.65 21.78
C SER A 145 -0.82 -7.28 21.70
N ALA A 146 -1.76 -7.13 20.77
CA ALA A 146 -2.42 -5.85 20.49
C ALA A 146 -3.59 -5.51 21.45
N ASN A 147 -3.91 -6.36 22.44
CA ASN A 147 -5.03 -6.14 23.37
C ASN A 147 -4.68 -5.15 24.51
N SER A 148 -4.08 -4.01 24.15
CA SER A 148 -3.84 -2.89 25.05
C SER A 148 -4.58 -1.66 24.55
N PRO A 149 -4.95 -0.71 25.43
CA PRO A 149 -5.59 0.54 24.99
C PRO A 149 -4.75 1.30 23.95
N PHE A 150 -3.42 1.30 24.10
CA PHE A 150 -2.50 1.92 23.16
C PHE A 150 -2.67 1.35 21.74
N TRP A 151 -2.53 0.03 21.59
CA TRP A 151 -2.62 -0.65 20.29
C TRP A 151 -4.03 -0.56 19.71
N ASN A 152 -5.07 -0.74 20.53
CA ASN A 152 -6.46 -0.60 20.08
C ASN A 152 -6.73 0.79 19.51
N CYS A 153 -6.31 1.87 20.19
CA CYS A 153 -6.50 3.23 19.70
C CYS A 153 -5.66 3.54 18.46
N LEU A 154 -4.39 3.15 18.45
CA LEU A 154 -3.48 3.38 17.32
C LEU A 154 -3.99 2.68 16.06
N LEU A 155 -4.27 1.37 16.15
CA LEU A 155 -4.72 0.59 15.00
C LEU A 155 -6.11 1.04 14.55
N ALA A 156 -7.03 1.36 15.46
CA ALA A 156 -8.34 1.91 15.09
C ALA A 156 -8.23 3.21 14.31
N PHE A 157 -7.35 4.12 14.73
CA PHE A 157 -7.07 5.36 14.01
C PHE A 157 -6.49 5.07 12.61
N CYS A 158 -5.49 4.21 12.51
CA CYS A 158 -4.90 3.81 11.23
C CYS A 158 -5.93 3.18 10.29
N MET A 159 -6.80 2.28 10.78
CA MET A 159 -7.85 1.66 9.98
C MET A 159 -8.87 2.70 9.48
N PHE A 160 -9.32 3.59 10.37
CA PHE A 160 -10.32 4.59 10.04
C PHE A 160 -9.82 5.58 9.00
N VAL A 161 -8.63 6.16 9.23
CA VAL A 161 -8.05 7.15 8.31
C VAL A 161 -7.55 6.48 7.03
N GLY A 162 -6.99 5.27 7.11
CA GLY A 162 -6.57 4.49 5.94
C GLY A 162 -7.74 4.20 4.98
N ARG A 163 -8.93 3.92 5.53
CA ARG A 163 -10.14 3.68 4.73
C ARG A 163 -10.74 4.98 4.20
N PHE A 164 -11.20 5.84 5.11
CA PHE A 164 -12.00 7.00 4.73
C PHE A 164 -11.15 8.15 4.19
N GLY A 165 -9.91 8.29 4.65
CA GLY A 165 -8.95 9.25 4.13
C GLY A 165 -8.55 8.98 2.67
N VAL A 166 -8.71 7.74 2.18
CA VAL A 166 -8.53 7.39 0.75
C VAL A 166 -9.85 7.50 -0.02
N ILE A 167 -10.98 7.08 0.56
CA ILE A 167 -12.30 7.15 -0.13
C ILE A 167 -12.68 8.61 -0.44
N ILE A 168 -12.45 9.55 0.48
CA ILE A 168 -12.78 10.97 0.28
C ILE A 168 -12.10 11.57 -0.98
N PRO A 169 -10.77 11.50 -1.15
CA PRO A 169 -10.11 11.99 -2.36
C PRO A 169 -10.52 11.21 -3.61
N VAL A 170 -10.76 9.90 -3.52
CA VAL A 170 -11.27 9.09 -4.65
C VAL A 170 -12.62 9.61 -5.12
N MET A 171 -13.55 9.92 -4.21
CA MET A 171 -14.85 10.49 -4.57
C MET A 171 -14.73 11.90 -5.16
N ALA A 172 -13.78 12.70 -4.69
CA ALA A 172 -13.49 14.01 -5.27
C ALA A 172 -12.95 13.89 -6.71
N ILE A 173 -12.10 12.91 -6.99
CA ILE A 173 -11.63 12.59 -8.35
C ILE A 173 -12.81 12.17 -9.22
N ALA A 174 -13.66 11.27 -8.74
CA ALA A 174 -14.85 10.82 -9.47
C ALA A 174 -15.77 11.99 -9.85
N GLY A 175 -16.09 12.87 -8.89
CA GLY A 175 -16.89 14.07 -9.13
C GLY A 175 -16.25 15.03 -10.14
N SER A 176 -14.92 15.20 -10.09
CA SER A 176 -14.19 16.02 -11.05
C SER A 176 -14.26 15.43 -12.46
N LEU A 177 -13.99 14.13 -12.60
CA LEU A 177 -13.97 13.44 -13.88
C LEU A 177 -15.33 13.36 -14.57
N VAL A 178 -16.45 13.33 -13.83
CA VAL A 178 -17.81 13.32 -14.42
C VAL A 178 -18.08 14.57 -15.25
N SER A 179 -17.55 15.73 -14.84
CA SER A 179 -17.73 16.98 -15.58
C SER A 179 -16.88 17.10 -16.85
N LYS A 180 -15.90 16.20 -17.05
CA LYS A 180 -15.00 16.22 -18.21
C LYS A 180 -15.56 15.45 -19.39
N LYS A 181 -15.46 16.06 -20.57
CA LYS A 181 -15.76 15.43 -21.87
C LYS A 181 -14.63 14.49 -22.27
N VAL A 182 -15.02 13.35 -22.83
CA VAL A 182 -14.10 12.37 -23.45
C VAL A 182 -13.66 12.92 -24.81
N GLN A 183 -12.35 12.98 -25.03
CA GLN A 183 -11.74 13.37 -26.31
C GLN A 183 -11.47 12.14 -27.18
N PRO A 184 -11.57 12.26 -28.51
CA PRO A 184 -11.18 11.18 -29.42
C PRO A 184 -9.67 10.96 -29.39
N ALA A 185 -9.24 9.72 -29.65
CA ALA A 185 -7.82 9.39 -29.73
C ALA A 185 -7.12 10.19 -30.84
N SER A 186 -5.93 10.71 -30.51
CA SER A 186 -5.07 11.47 -31.42
C SER A 186 -3.71 10.77 -31.54
N GLN A 187 -2.86 11.24 -32.46
CA GLN A 187 -1.46 10.75 -32.55
C GLN A 187 -0.66 10.96 -31.26
N GLY A 188 -1.07 11.89 -30.39
CA GLY A 188 -0.42 12.14 -29.10
C GLY A 188 -1.02 11.36 -27.93
N THR A 189 -2.06 10.55 -28.16
CA THR A 189 -2.72 9.77 -27.11
C THR A 189 -1.90 8.52 -26.83
N LEU A 190 -1.43 8.36 -25.58
CA LEU A 190 -0.72 7.16 -25.16
C LEU A 190 -1.69 5.97 -25.11
N ALA A 191 -1.29 4.84 -25.70
CA ALA A 191 -2.04 3.60 -25.58
C ALA A 191 -1.94 3.06 -24.13
N THR A 192 -3.03 3.15 -23.37
CA THR A 192 -3.11 2.65 -21.99
C THR A 192 -3.42 1.14 -21.92
N HIS A 193 -2.94 0.39 -22.92
CA HIS A 193 -3.12 -1.05 -23.08
C HIS A 193 -1.87 -1.68 -23.69
N GLY A 194 -1.73 -3.00 -23.54
CA GLY A 194 -0.57 -3.74 -24.05
C GLY A 194 0.64 -3.71 -23.12
N ALA A 195 1.71 -4.42 -23.52
CA ALA A 195 2.84 -4.73 -22.66
C ALA A 195 3.56 -3.49 -22.10
N LEU A 196 3.68 -2.42 -22.90
CA LEU A 196 4.35 -1.18 -22.47
C LEU A 196 3.64 -0.53 -21.28
N PHE A 197 2.32 -0.36 -21.35
CA PHE A 197 1.57 0.26 -20.27
C PHE A 197 1.48 -0.65 -19.04
N ILE A 198 1.36 -1.97 -19.24
CA ILE A 198 1.42 -2.96 -18.16
C ILE A 198 2.76 -2.84 -17.41
N GLY A 199 3.88 -2.82 -18.14
CA GLY A 199 5.21 -2.69 -17.55
C GLY A 199 5.40 -1.36 -16.82
N LEU A 200 4.95 -0.25 -17.42
CA LEU A 200 4.97 1.08 -16.78
C LEU A 200 4.16 1.09 -15.49
N LEU A 201 2.98 0.50 -15.49
CA LEU A 201 2.10 0.47 -14.33
C LEU A 201 2.70 -0.37 -13.19
N ILE A 202 3.20 -1.56 -13.51
CA ILE A 202 3.94 -2.41 -12.56
C ILE A 202 5.14 -1.64 -12.00
N GLY A 203 5.94 -1.01 -12.87
CA GLY A 203 7.09 -0.21 -12.47
C GLY A 203 6.71 0.95 -11.55
N THR A 204 5.61 1.64 -11.83
CA THR A 204 5.13 2.76 -11.01
C THR A 204 4.73 2.29 -9.61
N VAL A 205 3.95 1.21 -9.50
CA VAL A 205 3.55 0.64 -8.20
C VAL A 205 4.76 0.17 -7.41
N LEU A 206 5.64 -0.62 -8.04
CA LEU A 206 6.81 -1.18 -7.38
C LEU A 206 7.80 -0.10 -6.96
N LEU A 207 8.04 0.92 -7.78
CA LEU A 207 9.02 1.97 -7.48
C LEU A 207 8.52 2.90 -6.36
N VAL A 208 7.26 3.31 -6.40
CA VAL A 208 6.67 4.14 -5.33
C VAL A 208 6.66 3.37 -4.01
N GLY A 209 6.25 2.10 -4.04
CA GLY A 209 6.39 1.23 -2.88
C GLY A 209 7.84 1.17 -2.40
N ALA A 210 8.78 0.82 -3.31
CA ALA A 210 10.20 0.57 -3.04
C ALA A 210 10.81 1.73 -2.27
N LEU A 211 10.70 2.93 -2.83
CA LEU A 211 11.27 4.13 -2.25
C LEU A 211 10.65 4.51 -0.90
N THR A 212 9.44 4.03 -0.62
CA THR A 212 8.74 4.35 0.63
C THR A 212 9.15 3.44 1.78
N PHE A 213 9.23 2.11 1.57
CA PHE A 213 9.48 1.18 2.68
C PHE A 213 10.79 0.41 2.61
N ILE A 214 11.65 0.56 1.60
CA ILE A 214 12.99 -0.05 1.63
C ILE A 214 13.71 0.24 2.96
N PRO A 215 13.72 1.47 3.51
CA PRO A 215 14.39 1.73 4.78
C PRO A 215 13.78 0.97 5.97
N ALA A 216 12.44 0.83 6.00
CA ALA A 216 11.77 0.08 7.06
C ALA A 216 12.01 -1.43 6.90
N LEU A 217 11.88 -1.96 5.69
CA LEU A 217 12.14 -3.37 5.40
C LEU A 217 13.61 -3.76 5.64
N ALA A 218 14.54 -2.84 5.39
CA ALA A 218 15.97 -3.00 5.70
C ALA A 218 16.21 -3.30 7.18
N LEU A 219 15.48 -2.63 8.08
CA LEU A 219 15.62 -2.78 9.54
C LEU A 219 14.81 -3.94 10.13
N GLY A 220 13.85 -4.50 9.37
CA GLY A 220 13.01 -5.63 9.80
C GLY A 220 13.43 -6.93 9.11
N PRO A 221 12.64 -7.43 8.13
CA PRO A 221 12.86 -8.75 7.55
C PRO A 221 14.17 -8.88 6.77
N VAL A 222 14.71 -7.80 6.19
CA VAL A 222 16.00 -7.88 5.49
C VAL A 222 17.15 -8.04 6.48
N ALA A 223 17.16 -7.26 7.57
CA ALA A 223 18.13 -7.44 8.65
C ALA A 223 18.02 -8.84 9.28
N GLU A 224 16.81 -9.35 9.48
CA GLU A 224 16.59 -10.73 9.93
C GLU A 224 17.21 -11.74 8.97
N HIS A 225 16.95 -11.62 7.67
CA HIS A 225 17.47 -12.54 6.66
C HIS A 225 19.00 -12.64 6.66
N PHE A 226 19.69 -11.51 6.83
CA PHE A 226 21.16 -11.46 6.90
C PHE A 226 21.73 -11.78 8.29
N SER A 227 20.88 -11.89 9.32
CA SER A 227 21.28 -12.31 10.67
C SER A 227 21.14 -13.81 10.89
N LEU A 228 20.51 -14.53 9.95
CA LEU A 228 20.44 -15.98 9.97
C LEU A 228 21.84 -16.57 9.67
N PRO A 229 22.27 -17.61 10.42
CA PRO A 229 23.56 -18.26 10.22
C PRO A 229 23.68 -19.01 8.89
#